data_AF-A0A8D2P4Q5-F1
#
_entry.id   AF-A0A8D2P4Q5-F1
#
_cell.length_a   1.000
_cell.length_b   1.000
_cell.length_c   1.000
_cell.angle_alpha   90.00
_cell.angle_beta   90.00
_cell.angle_gamma   90.00
#
_symmetry.space_group_name_H-M   'P 1'
#
loop_
_entity.id
_entity.type
_entity.pdbx_description
1 polymer ?
#
loop_
_entity_poly.entity_id
_entity_poly.type
_entity_poly.pdbx_seq_one_letter_code
_entity_poly.pdbx_strand_id
1 'polypeptide(L)'
;MYTCIHVSELTSYIFHSSGDILGTALRNMDNLLHMPYGCGEQNMALFTPNIYALDYLNKTGQLTEEIRVRGTGYLSTGYQKQLSYKHRDGSYSSFGLRDGEGSVWLTAFVYKSLEQAKRYIYIDDNVQSQTLIWLASKQKSDGCFENAGSHFNNALKGGEEAEYSLTAYVVASLLEAGHSASHPVIRSGMNCLETAFNSGIHNLYNQALLAYVYGLAGREERRQFFLEQLDGAAVRAGKCTERFSDFYSRAPSAEIEMTSYVLLALLNRTKHTPEELSYISRIVYWLIKQQNPYGGFSSTQDTVVALQALAHYGSLTFSKKSLNTVEVHSMETPSKIFQVNDKNRFLLQQASLPTIPGSYSVEVNGSGCVYLQTTLRYNIHLPKKAAGFSLSVRTENVSCTGNYPPKFDLVLSASYTGNRNVSNMAIIDVKMLSGFIPEESSLKKLRYENSVVDRVDIKNNHILFYLQKVSQKEISFSFSVEQSLPVSDIKPVPVHIYDYYETDEYALSEYNTPCSPSSN
;
A
#
# COMPACT_ATOMS: atom_id res chain seq x y z
N MET A 1 -37.49 -0.29 7.17
CA MET A 1 -36.93 -1.24 8.16
C MET A 1 -35.66 -0.61 8.68
N TYR A 2 -35.76 0.11 9.81
CA TYR A 2 -34.62 0.81 10.40
C TYR A 2 -33.83 -0.19 11.24
N THR A 3 -32.69 -0.65 10.72
CA THR A 3 -31.78 -1.48 11.50
C THR A 3 -31.09 -0.56 12.51
N CYS A 4 -31.57 -0.56 13.75
CA CYS A 4 -30.87 0.09 14.87
C CYS A 4 -29.52 -0.61 15.04
N ILE A 5 -28.44 0.06 14.64
CA ILE A 5 -27.09 -0.37 14.97
C ILE A 5 -26.90 -0.04 16.45
N HIS A 6 -26.92 -1.05 17.31
CA HIS A 6 -26.53 -0.91 18.71
C HIS A 6 -25.05 -0.49 18.74
N VAL A 7 -24.80 0.77 19.04
CA VAL A 7 -23.44 1.31 19.22
C VAL A 7 -22.95 0.85 20.60
N SER A 8 -22.07 -0.15 20.63
CA SER A 8 -21.40 -0.60 21.86
C SER A 8 -20.42 0.47 22.39
N GLU A 9 -20.10 0.40 23.69
CA GLU A 9 -19.15 1.26 24.43
C GLU A 9 -17.71 1.33 23.86
N LEU A 10 -17.40 0.55 22.80
CA LEU A 10 -16.09 0.49 22.13
C LEU A 10 -16.08 1.31 20.82
N THR A 11 -16.72 2.47 20.82
CA THR A 11 -16.73 3.39 19.67
C THR A 11 -15.79 4.55 19.97
N SER A 12 -14.74 4.73 19.17
CA SER A 12 -13.79 5.84 19.31
C SER A 12 -13.87 6.76 18.10
N TYR A 13 -14.06 8.06 18.34
CA TYR A 13 -13.97 9.09 17.31
C TYR A 13 -12.79 10.01 17.61
N ILE A 14 -11.84 10.07 16.70
CA ILE A 14 -10.59 10.82 16.87
C ILE A 14 -10.48 11.83 15.74
N PHE A 15 -10.40 13.10 16.10
CA PHE A 15 -10.04 14.19 15.21
C PHE A 15 -8.52 14.35 15.19
N HIS A 16 -7.94 14.52 14.01
CA HIS A 16 -6.52 14.74 13.77
C HIS A 16 -6.31 16.07 13.05
N SER A 17 -5.29 16.81 13.46
CA SER A 17 -4.83 18.05 12.82
C SER A 17 -3.32 18.02 12.64
N SER A 18 -2.85 18.35 11.43
CA SER A 18 -1.44 18.42 11.05
C SER A 18 -1.19 19.61 10.12
N GLY A 19 -0.05 20.28 10.25
CA GLY A 19 0.34 21.36 9.32
C GLY A 19 0.98 20.85 8.03
N ASP A 20 1.17 19.54 7.92
CA ASP A 20 1.79 18.89 6.77
C ASP A 20 0.87 17.83 6.18
N ILE A 21 0.75 17.83 4.85
CA ILE A 21 -0.02 16.83 4.09
C ILE A 21 0.58 15.42 4.21
N LEU A 22 1.87 15.35 4.53
CA LEU A 22 2.54 14.10 4.84
C LEU A 22 2.51 13.77 6.34
N GLY A 23 1.96 14.62 7.21
CA GLY A 23 2.02 14.40 8.66
C GLY A 23 1.34 13.11 9.13
N THR A 24 0.31 12.64 8.41
CA THR A 24 -0.34 11.34 8.63
C THR A 24 0.37 10.20 7.93
N ALA A 25 0.84 10.39 6.69
CA ALA A 25 1.76 9.48 5.97
C ALA A 25 2.98 9.11 6.83
N LEU A 26 3.46 10.11 7.56
CA LEU A 26 4.74 10.12 8.23
C LEU A 26 4.56 10.26 9.74
N ARG A 27 3.51 9.62 10.29
CA ARG A 27 3.07 9.60 11.70
C ARG A 27 4.13 10.04 12.72
N ASN A 28 4.13 11.32 13.08
CA ASN A 28 5.12 11.95 13.97
C ASN A 28 6.57 11.80 13.48
N MET A 29 7.46 12.73 13.82
CA MET A 29 8.88 12.58 13.49
C MET A 29 9.46 11.21 13.90
N ASP A 30 8.92 10.60 14.97
CA ASP A 30 9.35 9.31 15.51
C ASP A 30 8.91 8.06 14.74
N ASN A 31 7.77 8.09 14.04
CA ASN A 31 7.32 6.97 13.18
C ASN A 31 7.17 7.38 11.71
N LEU A 32 7.83 8.50 11.32
CA LEU A 32 8.01 8.97 9.94
C LEU A 32 8.61 7.91 9.01
N LEU A 33 9.33 6.98 9.62
CA LEU A 33 10.16 5.99 8.97
C LEU A 33 9.65 4.61 9.38
N HIS A 34 9.51 3.71 8.40
CA HIS A 34 9.05 2.36 8.63
C HIS A 34 10.19 1.37 8.43
N MET A 35 10.39 0.47 9.39
CA MET A 35 11.34 -0.64 9.25
C MET A 35 10.82 -1.63 8.20
N PRO A 36 11.58 -1.92 7.14
CA PRO A 36 11.16 -2.86 6.10
C PRO A 36 10.98 -4.31 6.58
N TYR A 37 9.87 -4.94 6.21
CA TYR A 37 9.56 -6.33 6.55
C TYR A 37 8.76 -7.04 5.45
N GLY A 38 8.50 -8.34 5.65
CA GLY A 38 7.72 -9.14 4.71
C GLY A 38 8.55 -9.67 3.53
N CYS A 39 7.85 -10.05 2.47
CA CYS A 39 8.39 -10.52 1.19
C CYS A 39 9.16 -9.41 0.43
N GLY A 40 9.81 -9.73 -0.70
CA GLY A 40 10.63 -8.79 -1.46
C GLY A 40 9.88 -7.53 -1.89
N GLU A 41 8.58 -7.64 -2.20
CA GLU A 41 7.77 -6.48 -2.51
C GLU A 41 7.41 -5.64 -1.27
N GLN A 42 6.93 -6.29 -0.20
CA GLN A 42 6.58 -5.63 1.07
C GLN A 42 7.78 -4.88 1.68
N ASN A 43 8.96 -5.47 1.55
CA ASN A 43 10.19 -4.84 1.98
C ASN A 43 10.41 -3.53 1.21
N MET A 44 10.21 -3.53 -0.10
CA MET A 44 10.34 -2.32 -0.94
C MET A 44 9.22 -1.30 -0.73
N ALA A 45 8.00 -1.76 -0.43
CA ALA A 45 6.85 -0.93 -0.07
C ALA A 45 7.13 -0.05 1.14
N LEU A 46 7.92 -0.57 2.09
CA LEU A 46 8.30 0.13 3.31
C LEU A 46 9.64 0.86 3.13
N PHE A 47 10.57 0.31 2.36
CA PHE A 47 11.87 0.93 2.07
C PHE A 47 11.73 2.25 1.31
N THR A 48 10.95 2.26 0.22
CA THR A 48 10.91 3.39 -0.72
C THR A 48 10.33 4.67 -0.10
N PRO A 49 9.24 4.63 0.69
CA PRO A 49 8.72 5.82 1.38
C PRO A 49 9.73 6.49 2.33
N ASN A 50 10.66 5.73 2.94
CA ASN A 50 11.73 6.33 3.75
C ASN A 50 12.62 7.26 2.91
N ILE A 51 12.89 6.93 1.65
CA ILE A 51 13.66 7.78 0.73
C ILE A 51 12.92 9.08 0.47
N TYR A 52 11.62 8.99 0.13
CA TYR A 52 10.80 10.17 -0.15
C TYR A 52 10.64 11.08 1.06
N ALA A 53 10.51 10.51 2.26
CA ALA A 53 10.48 11.25 3.51
C ALA A 53 11.79 12.01 3.75
N LEU A 54 12.95 11.35 3.56
CA LEU A 54 14.26 12.00 3.67
C LEU A 54 14.45 13.09 2.61
N ASP A 55 14.09 12.83 1.35
CA ASP A 55 14.17 13.80 0.25
C ASP A 55 13.30 15.03 0.53
N TYR A 56 12.08 14.80 1.01
CA TYR A 56 11.15 15.86 1.38
C TYR A 56 11.72 16.73 2.50
N LEU A 57 12.11 16.12 3.63
CA LEU A 57 12.66 16.85 4.77
C LEU A 57 13.95 17.59 4.43
N ASN A 58 14.78 17.01 3.55
CA ASN A 58 15.99 17.67 3.09
C ASN A 58 15.65 18.91 2.25
N LYS A 59 14.72 18.80 1.29
CA LYS A 59 14.29 19.92 0.43
C LYS A 59 13.60 21.03 1.21
N THR A 60 12.81 20.71 2.23
CA THR A 60 12.15 21.72 3.08
C THR A 60 13.09 22.31 4.15
N GLY A 61 14.28 21.73 4.33
CA GLY A 61 15.25 22.13 5.34
C GLY A 61 14.81 21.77 6.76
N GLN A 62 14.05 20.69 6.90
CA GLN A 62 13.50 20.18 8.17
C GLN A 62 14.12 18.84 8.59
N LEU A 63 15.11 18.32 7.84
CA LEU A 63 15.83 17.10 8.17
C LEU A 63 16.75 17.30 9.39
N THR A 64 16.42 16.67 10.51
CA THR A 64 17.28 16.63 11.70
C THR A 64 18.27 15.48 11.61
N GLU A 65 19.38 15.59 12.34
CA GLU A 65 20.40 14.54 12.39
C GLU A 65 19.85 13.22 12.96
N GLU A 66 18.97 13.31 13.98
CA GLU A 66 18.29 12.15 14.55
C GLU A 66 17.44 11.39 13.51
N ILE A 67 16.62 12.12 12.74
CA ILE A 67 15.82 11.52 11.67
C ILE A 67 16.72 10.92 10.59
N ARG A 68 17.80 11.63 10.23
CA ARG A 68 18.76 11.16 9.21
C ARG A 68 19.42 9.85 9.62
N VAL A 69 19.91 9.74 10.85
CA VAL A 69 20.54 8.50 11.37
C VAL A 69 19.54 7.35 11.42
N ARG A 70 18.31 7.59 11.90
CA ARG A 70 17.25 6.56 11.92
C ARG A 70 16.86 6.12 10.51
N GLY A 71 16.68 7.05 9.58
CA GLY A 71 16.30 6.78 8.20
C GLY A 71 17.35 5.99 7.45
N THR A 72 18.62 6.41 7.56
CA THR A 72 19.75 5.67 6.97
C THR A 72 19.92 4.27 7.58
N GLY A 73 19.64 4.09 8.87
CA GLY A 73 19.60 2.77 9.51
C GLY A 73 18.52 1.84 8.94
N TYR A 74 17.30 2.34 8.74
CA TYR A 74 16.21 1.57 8.12
C TYR A 74 16.48 1.26 6.65
N LEU A 75 17.02 2.22 5.89
CA LEU A 75 17.44 1.98 4.52
C LEU A 75 18.53 0.90 4.46
N SER A 76 19.56 0.97 5.30
CA SER A 76 20.64 -0.03 5.31
C SER A 76 20.12 -1.43 5.63
N THR A 77 19.23 -1.54 6.61
CA THR A 77 18.58 -2.81 6.98
C THR A 77 17.70 -3.34 5.85
N GLY A 78 16.90 -2.47 5.24
CA GLY A 78 16.02 -2.81 4.12
C GLY A 78 16.78 -3.25 2.88
N TYR A 79 17.92 -2.62 2.58
CA TYR A 79 18.82 -3.02 1.50
C TYR A 79 19.37 -4.43 1.71
N GLN A 80 19.96 -4.71 2.88
CA GLN A 80 20.48 -6.04 3.22
C GLN A 80 19.40 -7.12 3.12
N LYS A 81 18.19 -6.80 3.60
CA LYS A 81 17.04 -7.70 3.49
C LYS A 81 16.61 -7.90 2.03
N GLN A 82 16.61 -6.86 1.21
CA GLN A 82 16.23 -6.97 -0.19
C GLN A 82 17.17 -7.90 -0.98
N LEU A 83 18.46 -7.91 -0.64
CA LEU A 83 19.42 -8.82 -1.26
C LEU A 83 19.08 -10.30 -1.06
N SER A 84 18.34 -10.67 -0.01
CA SER A 84 17.87 -12.05 0.19
C SER A 84 16.83 -12.50 -0.84
N TYR A 85 16.21 -11.55 -1.54
CA TYR A 85 15.24 -11.79 -2.62
C TYR A 85 15.85 -11.64 -4.02
N LYS A 86 17.17 -11.44 -4.10
CA LYS A 86 17.92 -11.35 -5.36
C LYS A 86 18.28 -12.74 -5.88
N HIS A 87 18.07 -12.96 -7.16
CA HIS A 87 18.50 -14.13 -7.91
C HIS A 87 19.95 -14.03 -8.35
N ARG A 88 20.53 -15.18 -8.73
CA ARG A 88 21.92 -15.28 -9.20
C ARG A 88 22.16 -14.49 -10.50
N ASP A 89 21.13 -14.33 -11.32
CA ASP A 89 21.17 -13.62 -12.60
C ASP A 89 21.04 -12.09 -12.48
N GLY A 90 20.77 -11.55 -11.28
CA GLY A 90 20.58 -10.12 -11.07
C GLY A 90 19.14 -9.69 -10.80
N SER A 91 18.17 -10.56 -11.05
CA SER A 91 16.74 -10.24 -10.91
C SER A 91 16.24 -10.34 -9.46
N TYR A 92 15.04 -9.81 -9.20
CA TYR A 92 14.34 -9.91 -7.91
C TYR A 92 12.97 -10.54 -8.08
N SER A 93 12.54 -11.30 -7.07
CA SER A 93 11.18 -11.85 -6.99
C SER A 93 10.63 -11.73 -5.56
N SER A 94 9.33 -11.96 -5.37
CA SER A 94 8.68 -11.78 -4.06
C SER A 94 9.25 -12.71 -2.99
N PHE A 95 9.63 -13.93 -3.36
CA PHE A 95 10.16 -14.94 -2.44
C PHE A 95 11.60 -15.38 -2.76
N GLY A 96 12.31 -14.62 -3.59
CA GLY A 96 13.70 -14.89 -3.98
C GLY A 96 13.85 -16.23 -4.71
N LEU A 97 14.86 -17.02 -4.34
CA LEU A 97 15.17 -18.32 -4.96
C LEU A 97 14.07 -19.39 -4.85
N ARG A 98 13.00 -19.13 -4.09
CA ARG A 98 11.80 -19.98 -4.08
C ARG A 98 10.97 -19.83 -5.35
N ASP A 99 11.01 -18.64 -5.96
CA ASP A 99 10.39 -18.42 -7.25
C ASP A 99 11.32 -18.96 -8.35
N GLY A 100 10.75 -19.54 -9.42
CA GLY A 100 11.54 -20.08 -10.52
C GLY A 100 12.21 -19.03 -11.41
N GLU A 101 11.71 -17.79 -11.38
CA GLU A 101 12.21 -16.68 -12.18
C GLU A 101 11.97 -15.33 -11.49
N GLY A 102 12.77 -14.32 -11.86
CA GLY A 102 12.61 -12.94 -11.41
C GLY A 102 11.45 -12.20 -12.08
N SER A 103 10.89 -11.21 -11.39
CA SER A 103 9.85 -10.32 -11.91
C SER A 103 10.48 -9.07 -12.53
N VAL A 104 10.18 -8.78 -13.81
CA VAL A 104 10.68 -7.57 -14.49
C VAL A 104 10.23 -6.32 -13.76
N TRP A 105 8.96 -6.30 -13.36
CA TRP A 105 8.37 -5.19 -12.62
C TRP A 105 9.09 -4.96 -11.27
N LEU A 106 9.22 -5.99 -10.44
CA LEU A 106 9.85 -5.86 -9.11
C LEU A 106 11.32 -5.51 -9.25
N THR A 107 12.00 -6.08 -10.24
CA THR A 107 13.41 -5.81 -10.52
C THR A 107 13.61 -4.33 -10.90
N ALA A 108 12.74 -3.76 -11.74
CA ALA A 108 12.78 -2.34 -12.08
C ALA A 108 12.47 -1.44 -10.87
N PHE A 109 11.49 -1.82 -10.05
CA PHE A 109 11.16 -1.11 -8.82
C PHE A 109 12.33 -1.08 -7.83
N VAL A 110 12.96 -2.24 -7.60
CA VAL A 110 14.16 -2.36 -6.75
C VAL A 110 15.31 -1.55 -7.31
N TYR A 111 15.59 -1.65 -8.61
CA TYR A 111 16.66 -0.89 -9.27
C TYR A 111 16.51 0.60 -9.02
N LYS A 112 15.33 1.15 -9.36
CA LYS A 112 14.98 2.56 -9.16
C LYS A 112 15.17 3.01 -7.71
N SER A 113 14.57 2.28 -6.77
CA SER A 113 14.61 2.66 -5.36
C SER A 113 16.02 2.57 -4.77
N LEU A 114 16.82 1.59 -5.18
CA LEU A 114 18.21 1.47 -4.71
C LEU A 114 19.13 2.54 -5.31
N GLU A 115 18.96 2.91 -6.59
CA GLU A 115 19.68 4.05 -7.17
C GLU A 115 19.31 5.37 -6.46
N GLN A 116 18.02 5.57 -6.15
CA GLN A 116 17.58 6.71 -5.33
C GLN A 116 18.10 6.65 -3.89
N ALA A 117 18.39 5.47 -3.33
CA ALA A 117 18.92 5.34 -1.98
C ALA A 117 20.42 5.69 -1.87
N LYS A 118 21.18 5.67 -2.97
CA LYS A 118 22.63 5.98 -2.99
C LYS A 118 22.99 7.35 -2.40
N ARG A 119 22.05 8.30 -2.43
CA ARG A 119 22.22 9.63 -1.81
C ARG A 119 22.26 9.59 -0.26
N TYR A 120 21.83 8.49 0.36
CA TYR A 120 21.76 8.34 1.82
C TYR A 120 22.57 7.17 2.37
N ILE A 121 22.68 6.07 1.63
CA ILE A 121 23.37 4.84 2.05
C ILE A 121 24.28 4.31 0.95
N TYR A 122 25.27 3.49 1.33
CA TYR A 122 26.08 2.76 0.37
C TYR A 122 25.27 1.61 -0.26
N ILE A 123 25.28 1.55 -1.59
CA ILE A 123 24.73 0.46 -2.39
C ILE A 123 25.84 -0.04 -3.30
N ASP A 124 26.08 -1.35 -3.33
CA ASP A 124 27.09 -1.94 -4.19
C ASP A 124 26.73 -1.76 -5.68
N ASP A 125 27.59 -1.08 -6.43
CA ASP A 125 27.41 -0.82 -7.86
C ASP A 125 27.41 -2.10 -8.70
N ASN A 126 28.07 -3.18 -8.26
CA ASN A 126 28.02 -4.48 -8.93
C ASN A 126 26.62 -5.09 -8.84
N VAL A 127 25.92 -4.92 -7.71
CA VAL A 127 24.53 -5.36 -7.57
C VAL A 127 23.63 -4.62 -8.56
N GLN A 128 23.78 -3.30 -8.66
CA GLN A 128 23.00 -2.49 -9.61
C GLN A 128 23.33 -2.83 -11.07
N SER A 129 24.61 -3.04 -11.38
CA SER A 129 25.06 -3.38 -12.73
C SER A 129 24.46 -4.71 -13.21
N GLN A 130 24.49 -5.75 -12.36
CA GLN A 130 23.86 -7.04 -12.69
C GLN A 130 22.35 -6.88 -12.92
N THR A 131 21.69 -6.10 -12.06
CA THR A 131 20.24 -5.85 -12.15
C THR A 131 19.89 -5.15 -13.48
N LEU A 132 20.65 -4.13 -13.88
CA LEU A 132 20.46 -3.41 -15.13
C LEU A 132 20.73 -4.28 -16.36
N ILE A 133 21.79 -5.10 -16.33
CA ILE A 133 22.11 -6.04 -17.42
C ILE A 133 20.96 -7.04 -17.59
N TRP A 134 20.43 -7.57 -16.49
CA TRP A 134 19.30 -8.48 -16.55
C TRP A 134 18.05 -7.80 -17.11
N LEU A 135 17.70 -6.59 -16.65
CA LEU A 135 16.58 -5.83 -17.21
C LEU A 135 16.75 -5.62 -18.73
N ALA A 136 17.94 -5.21 -19.17
CA ALA A 136 18.23 -5.02 -20.59
C ALA A 136 18.07 -6.32 -21.40
N SER A 137 18.36 -7.48 -20.82
CA SER A 137 18.17 -8.78 -21.47
C SER A 137 16.69 -9.16 -21.66
N LYS A 138 15.78 -8.51 -20.94
CA LYS A 138 14.32 -8.69 -21.01
C LYS A 138 13.64 -7.74 -22.01
N GLN A 139 14.43 -6.96 -22.74
CA GLN A 139 13.93 -6.08 -23.79
C GLN A 139 13.91 -6.81 -25.14
N LYS A 140 12.74 -6.83 -25.80
CA LYS A 140 12.52 -7.41 -27.13
C LYS A 140 13.12 -6.52 -28.23
N SER A 141 13.19 -7.06 -29.45
CA SER A 141 13.71 -6.35 -30.62
C SER A 141 12.86 -5.14 -31.05
N ASP A 142 11.58 -5.12 -30.70
CA ASP A 142 10.67 -3.98 -30.88
C ASP A 142 10.86 -2.87 -29.81
N GLY A 143 11.70 -3.13 -28.81
CA GLY A 143 11.99 -2.25 -27.69
C GLY A 143 11.06 -2.41 -26.48
N CYS A 144 9.98 -3.19 -26.58
CA CYS A 144 9.09 -3.46 -25.46
C CYS A 144 9.73 -4.47 -24.49
N PHE A 145 9.36 -4.41 -23.21
CA PHE A 145 9.82 -5.39 -22.22
C PHE A 145 8.87 -6.57 -22.15
N GLU A 146 9.43 -7.79 -22.13
CA GLU A 146 8.66 -9.00 -21.91
C GLU A 146 8.20 -9.09 -20.45
N ASN A 147 6.98 -9.59 -20.24
CA ASN A 147 6.45 -9.78 -18.90
C ASN A 147 6.91 -11.14 -18.34
N ALA A 148 8.06 -11.16 -17.67
CA ALA A 148 8.58 -12.33 -16.96
C ALA A 148 8.29 -12.25 -15.46
N GLY A 149 7.96 -13.39 -14.83
CA GLY A 149 7.65 -13.54 -13.41
C GLY A 149 6.17 -13.36 -13.03
N SER A 150 5.81 -13.77 -11.81
CA SER A 150 4.46 -13.60 -11.27
C SER A 150 4.12 -12.11 -11.08
N HIS A 151 3.01 -11.69 -11.69
CA HIS A 151 2.62 -10.30 -11.86
C HIS A 151 2.25 -9.56 -10.57
N PHE A 152 2.38 -8.23 -10.69
CA PHE A 152 2.34 -7.26 -9.61
C PHE A 152 0.95 -6.63 -9.38
N ASN A 153 0.11 -6.56 -10.41
CA ASN A 153 -1.30 -6.19 -10.28
C ASN A 153 -2.03 -6.70 -11.53
N ASN A 154 -3.18 -7.35 -11.36
CA ASN A 154 -4.00 -7.75 -12.51
C ASN A 154 -4.66 -6.57 -13.22
N ALA A 155 -4.62 -5.35 -12.65
CA ALA A 155 -4.93 -4.13 -13.40
C ALA A 155 -4.03 -3.94 -14.64
N LEU A 156 -2.87 -4.60 -14.67
CA LEU A 156 -1.95 -4.68 -15.81
C LEU A 156 -2.15 -5.95 -16.67
N LYS A 157 -3.18 -6.78 -16.40
CA LYS A 157 -3.45 -7.99 -17.20
C LYS A 157 -4.35 -7.66 -18.39
N GLY A 158 -3.82 -7.88 -19.59
CA GLY A 158 -4.62 -8.01 -20.82
C GLY A 158 -3.91 -7.50 -22.08
N GLY A 159 -3.76 -8.38 -23.08
CA GLY A 159 -3.38 -8.00 -24.45
C GLY A 159 -2.02 -7.30 -24.59
N GLU A 160 -1.81 -6.67 -25.76
CA GLU A 160 -0.59 -5.89 -26.07
C GLU A 160 -0.43 -4.66 -25.14
N GLU A 161 -1.54 -4.13 -24.61
CA GLU A 161 -1.54 -2.97 -23.70
C GLU A 161 -0.84 -3.23 -22.35
N ALA A 162 -0.76 -4.49 -21.91
CA ALA A 162 0.00 -4.90 -20.72
C ALA A 162 1.52 -4.74 -20.91
N GLU A 163 2.03 -5.00 -22.13
CA GLU A 163 3.46 -4.84 -22.41
C GLU A 163 3.85 -3.37 -22.49
N TYR A 164 2.96 -2.50 -23.01
CA TYR A 164 3.19 -1.07 -23.06
C TYR A 164 3.26 -0.43 -21.67
N SER A 165 2.36 -0.83 -20.76
CA SER A 165 2.38 -0.35 -19.37
C SER A 165 3.62 -0.83 -18.62
N LEU A 166 4.00 -2.10 -18.76
CA LEU A 166 5.26 -2.59 -18.20
C LEU A 166 6.48 -1.84 -18.75
N THR A 167 6.52 -1.63 -20.07
CA THR A 167 7.60 -0.87 -20.72
C THR A 167 7.66 0.56 -20.21
N ALA A 168 6.51 1.24 -20.11
CA ALA A 168 6.43 2.59 -19.57
C ALA A 168 6.93 2.66 -18.12
N TYR A 169 6.57 1.67 -17.29
CA TYR A 169 7.06 1.56 -15.91
C TYR A 169 8.58 1.37 -15.83
N VAL A 170 9.14 0.44 -16.61
CA VAL A 170 10.59 0.18 -16.63
C VAL A 170 11.35 1.41 -17.12
N VAL A 171 10.89 2.05 -18.19
CA VAL A 171 11.52 3.27 -18.71
C VAL A 171 11.44 4.42 -17.69
N ALA A 172 10.28 4.63 -17.06
CA ALA A 172 10.13 5.62 -16.00
C ALA A 172 11.07 5.34 -14.83
N SER A 173 11.20 4.07 -14.43
CA SER A 173 12.12 3.62 -13.36
C SER A 173 13.58 3.92 -13.69
N LEU A 174 14.02 3.69 -14.93
CA LEU A 174 15.39 4.00 -15.36
C LEU A 174 15.63 5.52 -15.43
N LEU A 175 14.66 6.31 -15.92
CA LEU A 175 14.74 7.77 -15.94
C LEU A 175 14.80 8.35 -14.52
N GLU A 176 13.98 7.84 -13.61
CA GLU A 176 13.99 8.22 -12.19
C GLU A 176 15.27 7.82 -11.45
N ALA A 177 15.94 6.76 -11.90
CA ALA A 177 17.26 6.37 -11.42
C ALA A 177 18.38 7.31 -11.90
N GLY A 178 18.08 8.29 -12.76
CA GLY A 178 19.01 9.29 -13.25
C GLY A 178 19.67 8.97 -14.58
N HIS A 179 19.23 7.92 -15.28
CA HIS A 179 19.73 7.62 -16.62
C HIS A 179 19.26 8.65 -17.64
N SER A 180 20.12 8.97 -18.60
CA SER A 180 19.75 9.85 -19.72
C SER A 180 18.73 9.18 -20.64
N ALA A 181 17.80 9.96 -21.19
CA ALA A 181 16.90 9.51 -22.25
C ALA A 181 17.63 8.98 -23.51
N SER A 182 18.92 9.28 -23.66
CA SER A 182 19.79 8.74 -24.72
C SER A 182 20.32 7.33 -24.46
N HIS A 183 20.19 6.80 -23.23
CA HIS A 183 20.64 5.47 -22.87
C HIS A 183 19.99 4.42 -23.79
N PRO A 184 20.74 3.45 -24.37
CA PRO A 184 20.22 2.55 -25.40
C PRO A 184 18.93 1.83 -25.03
N VAL A 185 18.86 1.32 -23.79
CA VAL A 185 17.68 0.63 -23.24
C VAL A 185 16.46 1.55 -23.15
N ILE A 186 16.66 2.79 -22.69
CA ILE A 186 15.59 3.80 -22.59
C ILE A 186 15.14 4.22 -23.99
N ARG A 187 16.08 4.52 -24.88
CA ARG A 187 15.78 4.90 -26.26
C ARG A 187 14.97 3.83 -26.99
N SER A 188 15.35 2.56 -26.83
CA SER A 188 14.60 1.44 -27.40
C SER A 188 13.22 1.29 -26.77
N GLY A 189 13.11 1.45 -25.44
CA GLY A 189 11.83 1.43 -24.74
C GLY A 189 10.89 2.56 -25.20
N MET A 190 11.42 3.77 -25.36
CA MET A 190 10.68 4.91 -25.89
C MET A 190 10.19 4.68 -27.33
N ASN A 191 10.94 3.97 -28.17
CA ASN A 191 10.48 3.59 -29.51
C ASN A 191 9.25 2.67 -29.45
N CYS A 192 9.24 1.69 -28.54
CA CYS A 192 8.05 0.87 -28.27
C CYS A 192 6.86 1.73 -27.84
N LEU A 193 7.06 2.70 -26.93
CA LEU A 193 5.98 3.59 -26.48
C LEU A 193 5.46 4.53 -27.59
N GLU A 194 6.32 5.00 -28.50
CA GLU A 194 5.87 5.76 -29.67
C GLU A 194 5.05 4.89 -30.64
N THR A 195 5.41 3.62 -30.82
CA THR A 195 4.58 2.67 -31.57
C THR A 195 3.21 2.50 -30.90
N ALA A 196 3.20 2.32 -29.57
CA ALA A 196 1.98 2.22 -28.79
C ALA A 196 1.08 3.46 -28.94
N PHE A 197 1.69 4.65 -28.87
CA PHE A 197 0.98 5.93 -29.10
C PHE A 197 0.30 5.95 -30.48
N ASN A 198 1.02 5.54 -31.53
CA ASN A 198 0.49 5.54 -32.90
C ASN A 198 -0.62 4.50 -33.11
N SER A 199 -0.58 3.38 -32.39
CA SER A 199 -1.63 2.35 -32.42
C SER A 199 -2.92 2.75 -31.69
N GLY A 200 -2.87 3.81 -30.87
CA GLY A 200 -3.99 4.28 -30.07
C GLY A 200 -4.13 3.52 -28.76
N ILE A 201 -4.10 4.24 -27.64
CA ILE A 201 -4.17 3.65 -26.28
C ILE A 201 -5.44 4.15 -25.61
N HIS A 202 -6.31 3.23 -25.23
CA HIS A 202 -7.64 3.55 -24.70
C HIS A 202 -7.72 3.41 -23.18
N ASN A 203 -6.88 2.58 -22.58
CA ASN A 203 -6.88 2.39 -21.13
C ASN A 203 -6.35 3.65 -20.41
N LEU A 204 -7.17 4.23 -19.53
CA LEU A 204 -6.84 5.45 -18.77
C LEU A 204 -5.62 5.28 -17.86
N TYR A 205 -5.42 4.10 -17.26
CA TYR A 205 -4.25 3.79 -16.45
C TYR A 205 -2.97 3.87 -17.30
N ASN A 206 -3.00 3.29 -18.50
CA ASN A 206 -1.87 3.33 -19.43
C ASN A 206 -1.59 4.75 -19.90
N GLN A 207 -2.62 5.53 -20.19
CA GLN A 207 -2.48 6.94 -20.54
C GLN A 207 -1.84 7.76 -19.41
N ALA A 208 -2.20 7.52 -18.15
CA ALA A 208 -1.59 8.22 -17.01
C ALA A 208 -0.11 7.88 -16.84
N LEU A 209 0.26 6.61 -16.96
CA LEU A 209 1.65 6.17 -16.89
C LEU A 209 2.47 6.72 -18.07
N LEU A 210 1.86 6.80 -19.26
CA LEU A 210 2.49 7.39 -20.44
C LEU A 210 2.69 8.89 -20.30
N ALA A 211 1.69 9.63 -19.80
CA ALA A 211 1.84 11.03 -19.48
C ALA A 211 3.07 11.23 -18.58
N TYR A 212 3.21 10.40 -17.55
CA TYR A 212 4.34 10.49 -16.64
C TYR A 212 5.69 10.20 -17.31
N VAL A 213 5.83 9.07 -18.02
CA VAL A 213 7.11 8.68 -18.64
C VAL A 213 7.52 9.65 -19.76
N TYR A 214 6.58 10.16 -20.56
CA TYR A 214 6.86 11.18 -21.57
C TYR A 214 7.33 12.48 -20.94
N GLY A 215 6.76 12.87 -19.80
CA GLY A 215 7.26 13.99 -19.01
C GLY A 215 8.71 13.76 -18.57
N LEU A 216 9.03 12.59 -18.01
CA LEU A 216 10.39 12.26 -17.57
C LEU A 216 11.40 12.25 -18.74
N ALA A 217 10.96 11.83 -19.92
CA ALA A 217 11.77 11.80 -21.13
C ALA A 217 11.88 13.17 -21.83
N GLY A 218 11.25 14.23 -21.31
CA GLY A 218 11.26 15.58 -21.89
C GLY A 218 10.44 15.71 -23.18
N ARG A 219 9.47 14.81 -23.41
CA ARG A 219 8.55 14.84 -24.56
C ARG A 219 7.28 15.61 -24.20
N GLU A 220 7.43 16.93 -24.07
CA GLU A 220 6.37 17.83 -23.58
C GLU A 220 5.05 17.73 -24.37
N GLU A 221 5.12 17.63 -25.71
CA GLU A 221 3.94 17.50 -26.57
C GLU A 221 3.14 16.21 -26.29
N ARG A 222 3.84 15.08 -26.14
CA ARG A 222 3.22 13.78 -25.82
C ARG A 222 2.63 13.77 -24.42
N ARG A 223 3.35 14.33 -23.44
CA ARG A 223 2.83 14.49 -22.08
C ARG A 223 1.53 15.30 -22.09
N GLN A 224 1.54 16.45 -22.76
CA GLN A 224 0.38 17.34 -22.81
C GLN A 224 -0.83 16.68 -23.47
N PHE A 225 -0.61 15.95 -24.57
CA PHE A 225 -1.67 15.19 -25.23
C PHE A 225 -2.39 14.22 -24.28
N PHE A 226 -1.64 13.40 -23.53
CA PHE A 226 -2.27 12.45 -22.60
C PHE A 226 -2.93 13.15 -21.40
N LEU A 227 -2.35 14.23 -20.89
CA LEU A 227 -2.97 15.02 -19.82
C LEU A 227 -4.31 15.62 -20.24
N GLU A 228 -4.44 16.08 -21.48
CA GLU A 228 -5.71 16.59 -22.03
C GLU A 228 -6.77 15.50 -22.20
N GLN A 229 -6.37 14.31 -22.67
CA GLN A 229 -7.28 13.15 -22.74
C GLN A 229 -7.77 12.75 -21.34
N LEU A 230 -6.86 12.70 -20.36
CA LEU A 230 -7.17 12.35 -18.98
C LEU A 230 -8.05 13.40 -18.30
N ASP A 231 -7.83 14.69 -18.55
CA ASP A 231 -8.71 15.75 -18.02
C ASP A 231 -10.11 15.69 -18.63
N GLY A 232 -10.22 15.31 -19.92
CA GLY A 232 -11.50 15.07 -20.58
C GLY A 232 -12.29 13.89 -19.98
N ALA A 233 -11.59 12.86 -19.48
CA ALA A 233 -12.18 11.70 -18.81
C ALA A 233 -12.35 11.88 -17.29
N ALA A 234 -11.82 12.96 -16.70
CA ALA A 234 -11.77 13.15 -15.25
C ALA A 234 -13.16 13.31 -14.64
N VAL A 235 -13.46 12.51 -13.61
CA VAL A 235 -14.69 12.63 -12.84
C VAL A 235 -14.56 13.78 -11.86
N ARG A 236 -15.20 14.90 -12.17
CA ARG A 236 -15.29 16.07 -11.30
C ARG A 236 -16.53 15.94 -10.42
N ALA A 237 -16.38 15.40 -9.21
CA ALA A 237 -17.47 15.36 -8.25
C ALA A 237 -17.97 16.80 -7.96
N GLY A 238 -19.12 17.16 -8.53
CA GLY A 238 -19.86 18.37 -8.14
C GLY A 238 -20.33 18.25 -6.70
N LYS A 239 -20.37 19.39 -5.97
CA LYS A 239 -20.96 19.61 -4.64
C LYS A 239 -21.37 18.34 -3.87
N CYS A 240 -20.71 18.09 -2.74
CA CYS A 240 -21.05 17.13 -1.68
C CYS A 240 -22.56 16.80 -1.58
N THR A 241 -23.02 15.84 -2.37
CA THR A 241 -24.30 15.15 -2.19
C THR A 241 -24.10 13.69 -2.51
N GLU A 242 -23.21 13.04 -1.76
CA GLU A 242 -23.28 11.60 -1.61
C GLU A 242 -24.33 11.32 -0.52
N ARG A 243 -25.37 10.58 -0.90
CA ARG A 243 -26.34 10.03 0.05
C ARG A 243 -25.58 9.21 1.08
N PHE A 244 -25.88 9.42 2.36
CA PHE A 244 -25.37 8.71 3.54
C PHE A 244 -25.56 7.16 3.53
N SER A 245 -25.87 6.51 2.40
CA SER A 245 -26.18 5.07 2.35
C SER A 245 -25.04 4.16 1.89
N ASP A 246 -23.97 4.70 1.30
CA ASP A 246 -22.78 3.89 0.96
C ASP A 246 -21.66 4.28 1.93
N PHE A 247 -21.53 3.53 3.02
CA PHE A 247 -20.46 3.71 4.01
C PHE A 247 -19.09 3.63 3.31
N TYR A 248 -18.47 4.78 3.05
CA TYR A 248 -17.07 4.99 2.68
C TYR A 248 -16.50 3.99 1.64
N SER A 249 -16.85 4.13 0.36
CA SER A 249 -16.06 3.49 -0.69
C SER A 249 -14.71 4.20 -0.78
N ARG A 250 -13.65 3.59 -0.23
CA ARG A 250 -12.28 3.95 -0.63
C ARG A 250 -12.15 3.67 -2.12
N ALA A 251 -11.47 4.55 -2.85
CA ALA A 251 -11.23 4.30 -4.26
C ALA A 251 -10.42 3.00 -4.45
N PRO A 252 -10.71 2.22 -5.50
CA PRO A 252 -9.88 1.08 -5.89
C PRO A 252 -8.40 1.48 -6.02
N SER A 253 -7.50 0.57 -5.70
CA SER A 253 -6.05 0.82 -5.69
C SER A 253 -5.53 1.38 -7.03
N ALA A 254 -6.03 0.84 -8.15
CA ALA A 254 -5.67 1.30 -9.50
C ALA A 254 -6.05 2.76 -9.77
N GLU A 255 -7.15 3.26 -9.21
CA GLU A 255 -7.57 4.65 -9.37
C GLU A 255 -6.65 5.61 -8.59
N ILE A 256 -6.22 5.20 -7.40
CA ILE A 256 -5.27 5.96 -6.58
C ILE A 256 -3.91 6.01 -7.30
N GLU A 257 -3.43 4.89 -7.82
CA GLU A 257 -2.18 4.82 -8.58
C GLU A 257 -2.23 5.67 -9.85
N MET A 258 -3.26 5.51 -10.68
CA MET A 258 -3.48 6.29 -11.90
C MET A 258 -3.49 7.80 -11.60
N THR A 259 -4.26 8.22 -10.60
CA THR A 259 -4.37 9.63 -10.20
C THR A 259 -3.03 10.16 -9.67
N SER A 260 -2.23 9.31 -9.02
CA SER A 260 -0.89 9.67 -8.55
C SER A 260 0.11 9.85 -9.69
N TYR A 261 0.05 9.04 -10.75
CA TYR A 261 0.85 9.28 -11.96
C TYR A 261 0.45 10.55 -12.69
N VAL A 262 -0.86 10.85 -12.78
CA VAL A 262 -1.33 12.14 -13.32
C VAL A 262 -0.76 13.30 -12.51
N LEU A 263 -0.81 13.22 -11.18
CA LEU A 263 -0.23 14.22 -10.31
C LEU A 263 1.29 14.37 -10.55
N LEU A 264 2.04 13.27 -10.62
CA LEU A 264 3.47 13.31 -10.91
C LEU A 264 3.77 13.91 -12.29
N ALA A 265 2.98 13.57 -13.32
CA ALA A 265 3.12 14.13 -14.66
C ALA A 265 2.87 15.64 -14.68
N LEU A 266 1.86 16.12 -13.93
CA LEU A 266 1.56 17.54 -13.78
C LEU A 266 2.67 18.29 -13.05
N LEU A 267 3.25 17.69 -12.00
CA LEU A 267 4.35 18.26 -11.21
C LEU A 267 5.70 18.19 -11.90
N ASN A 268 5.81 17.48 -13.03
CA ASN A 268 7.06 17.31 -13.76
C ASN A 268 7.38 18.52 -14.65
N ARG A 269 7.41 19.71 -14.03
CA ARG A 269 7.80 21.00 -14.62
C ARG A 269 8.55 21.83 -13.59
N THR A 270 9.44 22.70 -14.06
CA THR A 270 10.25 23.55 -13.17
C THR A 270 9.47 24.73 -12.56
N LYS A 271 8.36 25.13 -13.18
CA LYS A 271 7.53 26.27 -12.76
C LYS A 271 6.07 25.95 -13.02
N HIS A 272 5.21 26.37 -12.10
CA HIS A 272 3.77 26.26 -12.20
C HIS A 272 3.12 27.64 -12.07
N THR A 273 2.05 27.88 -12.84
CA THR A 273 1.22 29.07 -12.62
C THR A 273 0.32 28.87 -11.40
N PRO A 274 -0.20 29.95 -10.78
CA PRO A 274 -1.17 29.85 -9.69
C PRO A 274 -2.41 29.03 -10.05
N GLU A 275 -2.87 29.11 -11.30
CA GLU A 275 -4.02 28.36 -11.81
C GLU A 275 -3.73 26.85 -11.87
N GLU A 276 -2.54 26.47 -12.36
CA GLU A 276 -2.09 25.08 -12.38
C GLU A 276 -1.99 24.52 -10.96
N LEU A 277 -1.42 25.27 -10.02
CA LEU A 277 -1.32 24.85 -8.61
C LEU A 277 -2.70 24.70 -7.95
N SER A 278 -3.66 25.55 -8.32
CA SER A 278 -5.05 25.45 -7.86
C SER A 278 -5.72 24.18 -8.38
N TYR A 279 -5.52 23.83 -9.66
CA TYR A 279 -6.00 22.56 -10.22
C TYR A 279 -5.35 21.35 -9.53
N ILE A 280 -4.03 21.35 -9.42
CA ILE A 280 -3.23 20.31 -8.74
C ILE A 280 -3.69 20.11 -7.29
N SER A 281 -3.98 21.19 -6.55
CA SER A 281 -4.42 21.09 -5.16
C SER A 281 -5.73 20.30 -4.99
N ARG A 282 -6.60 20.26 -6.01
CA ARG A 282 -7.85 19.49 -5.98
C ARG A 282 -7.57 17.99 -6.09
N ILE A 283 -6.61 17.61 -6.93
CA ILE A 283 -6.14 16.23 -7.07
C ILE A 283 -5.48 15.77 -5.75
N VAL A 284 -4.61 16.61 -5.19
CA VAL A 284 -3.95 16.37 -3.90
C VAL A 284 -4.99 16.20 -2.80
N TYR A 285 -6.00 17.06 -2.75
CA TYR A 285 -7.09 16.96 -1.77
C TYR A 285 -7.85 15.63 -1.88
N TRP A 286 -8.13 15.17 -3.11
CA TRP A 286 -8.77 13.87 -3.32
C TRP A 286 -7.88 12.72 -2.87
N LEU A 287 -6.58 12.71 -3.24
CA LEU A 287 -5.64 11.66 -2.81
C LEU A 287 -5.55 11.58 -1.29
N ILE A 288 -5.39 12.72 -0.64
CA ILE A 288 -5.30 12.80 0.82
C ILE A 288 -6.57 12.25 1.51
N LYS A 289 -7.76 12.36 0.89
CA LYS A 289 -8.99 11.74 1.41
C LYS A 289 -8.98 10.22 1.34
N GLN A 290 -8.26 9.64 0.37
CA GLN A 290 -8.14 8.19 0.23
C GLN A 290 -7.15 7.58 1.24
N GLN A 291 -6.32 8.42 1.87
CA GLN A 291 -5.32 7.97 2.83
C GLN A 291 -5.95 7.38 4.08
N ASN A 292 -5.45 6.23 4.51
CA ASN A 292 -5.88 5.59 5.75
C ASN A 292 -5.29 6.30 7.00
N PRO A 293 -5.81 6.05 8.22
CA PRO A 293 -5.32 6.71 9.44
C PRO A 293 -3.86 6.39 9.83
N TYR A 294 -3.22 5.47 9.12
CA TYR A 294 -1.83 5.08 9.31
C TYR A 294 -0.91 5.69 8.24
N GLY A 295 -1.45 6.46 7.30
CA GLY A 295 -0.66 7.15 6.29
C GLY A 295 -0.47 6.39 4.97
N GLY A 296 -0.93 5.14 4.90
CA GLY A 296 -0.91 4.34 3.67
C GLY A 296 -2.21 4.45 2.87
N PHE A 297 -2.25 3.74 1.75
CA PHE A 297 -3.41 3.62 0.87
C PHE A 297 -3.88 2.15 0.84
N SER A 298 -4.42 1.67 -0.27
CA SER A 298 -5.05 0.35 -0.35
C SER A 298 -4.04 -0.77 -0.65
N SER A 299 -2.94 -0.49 -1.34
CA SER A 299 -1.90 -1.46 -1.73
C SER A 299 -0.47 -0.91 -1.60
N THR A 300 0.51 -1.66 -2.13
CA THR A 300 1.92 -1.25 -2.17
C THR A 300 2.17 -0.09 -3.15
N GLN A 301 1.79 -0.19 -4.45
CA GLN A 301 2.13 0.92 -5.37
C GLN A 301 1.37 2.16 -5.06
N ASP A 302 0.05 2.04 -4.85
CA ASP A 302 -0.75 3.23 -4.71
C ASP A 302 -0.19 4.09 -3.56
N THR A 303 0.26 3.44 -2.49
CA THR A 303 0.99 4.06 -1.41
C THR A 303 2.32 4.65 -1.86
N VAL A 304 3.19 3.88 -2.51
CA VAL A 304 4.53 4.37 -2.92
C VAL A 304 4.41 5.56 -3.88
N VAL A 305 3.61 5.45 -4.94
CA VAL A 305 3.44 6.48 -5.97
C VAL A 305 2.69 7.69 -5.41
N ALA A 306 1.64 7.49 -4.60
CA ALA A 306 0.94 8.61 -3.96
C ALA A 306 1.86 9.37 -2.98
N LEU A 307 2.65 8.66 -2.17
CA LEU A 307 3.61 9.29 -1.27
C LEU A 307 4.71 10.03 -2.03
N GLN A 308 5.19 9.49 -3.16
CA GLN A 308 6.12 10.20 -4.05
C GLN A 308 5.50 11.50 -4.56
N ALA A 309 4.25 11.45 -5.05
CA ALA A 309 3.54 12.58 -5.61
C ALA A 309 3.25 13.65 -4.55
N LEU A 310 2.76 13.24 -3.38
CA LEU A 310 2.49 14.13 -2.24
C LEU A 310 3.77 14.76 -1.70
N ALA A 311 4.88 14.01 -1.64
CA ALA A 311 6.17 14.55 -1.24
C ALA A 311 6.71 15.58 -2.24
N HIS A 312 6.55 15.31 -3.54
CA HIS A 312 6.94 16.25 -4.58
C HIS A 312 6.10 17.54 -4.50
N TYR A 313 4.78 17.42 -4.43
CA TYR A 313 3.88 18.57 -4.28
C TYR A 313 4.16 19.36 -3.00
N GLY A 314 4.34 18.66 -1.87
CA GLY A 314 4.67 19.28 -0.58
C GLY A 314 5.96 20.08 -0.68
N SER A 315 7.00 19.55 -1.33
CA SER A 315 8.28 20.26 -1.48
C SER A 315 8.17 21.54 -2.32
N LEU A 316 7.26 21.57 -3.30
CA LEU A 316 7.02 22.73 -4.17
C LEU A 316 6.13 23.79 -3.51
N THR A 317 5.22 23.38 -2.62
CA THR A 317 4.25 24.28 -1.96
C THR A 317 4.64 24.67 -0.53
N PHE A 318 5.75 24.15 -0.02
CA PHE A 318 6.23 24.41 1.33
C PHE A 318 6.52 25.89 1.58
N SER A 319 6.08 26.38 2.74
CA SER A 319 6.32 27.76 3.21
C SER A 319 6.69 27.76 4.69
N LYS A 320 7.78 28.47 5.04
CA LYS A 320 8.43 28.49 6.38
C LYS A 320 7.82 29.45 7.41
N LYS A 321 6.69 30.10 7.12
CA LYS A 321 6.07 31.09 8.01
C LYS A 321 4.56 30.88 8.14
N SER A 322 4.17 29.64 8.43
CA SER A 322 2.77 29.29 8.59
C SER A 322 2.35 29.39 10.06
N LEU A 323 1.26 30.11 10.32
CA LEU A 323 0.57 30.09 11.61
C LEU A 323 -0.92 29.93 11.33
N ASN A 324 -1.48 28.82 11.80
CA ASN A 324 -2.88 28.48 11.63
C ASN A 324 -3.49 28.10 12.99
N THR A 325 -4.67 28.62 13.25
CA THR A 325 -5.54 28.23 14.36
C THR A 325 -6.69 27.42 13.79
N VAL A 326 -6.89 26.21 14.31
CA VAL A 326 -8.02 25.34 13.96
C VAL A 326 -8.95 25.27 15.16
N GLU A 327 -10.21 25.64 14.97
CA GLU A 327 -11.25 25.55 15.99
C GLU A 327 -12.29 24.51 15.57
N VAL A 328 -12.50 23.51 16.42
CA VAL A 328 -13.51 22.47 16.22
C VAL A 328 -14.65 22.75 17.19
N HIS A 329 -15.80 23.13 16.65
CA HIS A 329 -16.98 23.45 17.42
C HIS A 329 -17.94 22.26 17.50
N SER A 330 -18.57 22.12 18.66
CA SER A 330 -19.65 21.17 18.92
C SER A 330 -20.78 21.93 19.60
N MET A 331 -22.03 21.55 19.33
CA MET A 331 -23.19 22.18 20.00
C MET A 331 -23.27 21.84 21.49
N GLU A 332 -22.69 20.70 21.90
CA GLU A 332 -22.84 20.14 23.25
C GLU A 332 -21.60 20.27 24.12
N THR A 333 -20.43 20.50 23.52
CA THR A 333 -19.15 20.50 24.23
C THR A 333 -18.28 21.70 23.87
N PRO A 334 -17.39 22.15 24.78
CA PRO A 334 -16.51 23.27 24.52
C PRO A 334 -15.65 23.03 23.27
N SER A 335 -15.48 24.08 22.46
CA SER A 335 -14.66 24.04 21.26
C SER A 335 -13.24 23.54 21.58
N LYS A 336 -12.69 22.70 20.70
CA LYS A 336 -11.29 22.29 20.75
C LYS A 336 -10.47 23.19 19.83
N ILE A 337 -9.36 23.71 20.32
CA ILE A 337 -8.50 24.63 19.57
C ILE A 337 -7.13 23.98 19.37
N PHE A 338 -6.64 23.97 18.13
CA PHE A 338 -5.31 23.51 17.76
C PHE A 338 -4.52 24.65 17.15
N GLN A 339 -3.29 24.82 17.60
CA GLN A 339 -2.33 25.78 17.04
C GLN A 339 -1.33 25.02 16.19
N VAL A 340 -1.28 25.35 14.89
CA VAL A 340 -0.42 24.70 13.90
C VAL A 340 0.53 25.74 13.33
N ASN A 341 1.82 25.57 13.61
CA ASN A 341 2.89 26.46 13.21
C ASN A 341 4.13 25.67 12.74
N ASP A 342 5.16 26.38 12.31
CA ASP A 342 6.35 25.74 11.73
C ASP A 342 7.11 24.83 12.71
N LYS A 343 6.95 24.99 14.03
CA LYS A 343 7.59 24.13 15.04
C LYS A 343 6.85 22.82 15.27
N ASN A 344 5.52 22.80 15.10
CA ASN A 344 4.69 21.63 15.36
C ASN A 344 3.95 21.13 14.11
N ARG A 345 4.44 21.52 12.92
CA ARG A 345 3.84 21.20 11.62
C ARG A 345 3.67 19.69 11.38
N PHE A 346 4.64 18.89 11.81
CA PHE A 346 4.64 17.43 11.72
C PHE A 346 4.01 16.73 12.92
N LEU A 347 3.66 17.48 13.97
CA LEU A 347 3.03 16.90 15.14
C LEU A 347 1.58 16.61 14.81
N LEU A 348 1.21 15.33 14.81
CA LEU A 348 -0.18 14.92 14.65
C LEU A 348 -0.92 15.23 15.96
N GLN A 349 -1.65 16.35 15.98
CA GLN A 349 -2.45 16.74 17.12
C GLN A 349 -3.78 16.01 17.07
N GLN A 350 -4.23 15.46 18.21
CA GLN A 350 -5.42 14.63 18.27
C GLN A 350 -6.37 15.07 19.38
N ALA A 351 -7.68 14.98 19.13
CA ALA A 351 -8.68 15.06 20.18
C ALA A 351 -9.79 14.04 19.96
N SER A 352 -10.23 13.41 21.04
CA SER A 352 -11.46 12.61 21.02
C SER A 352 -12.66 13.53 20.91
N LEU A 353 -13.60 13.21 20.02
CA LEU A 353 -14.88 13.88 19.97
C LEU A 353 -15.89 13.13 20.85
N PRO A 354 -16.55 13.81 21.79
CA PRO A 354 -17.26 13.16 22.89
C PRO A 354 -18.63 12.61 22.49
N THR A 355 -19.35 13.24 21.55
CA THR A 355 -20.70 12.82 21.16
C THR A 355 -20.70 12.11 19.82
N ILE A 356 -21.23 10.88 19.77
CA ILE A 356 -21.36 10.07 18.55
C ILE A 356 -22.78 9.44 18.53
N PRO A 357 -23.61 9.71 17.50
CA PRO A 357 -23.41 10.67 16.40
C PRO A 357 -23.52 12.12 16.88
N GLY A 358 -22.79 13.04 16.25
CA GLY A 358 -22.82 14.48 16.55
C GLY A 358 -22.48 15.34 15.33
N SER A 359 -22.92 16.60 15.35
CA SER A 359 -22.58 17.59 14.31
C SER A 359 -21.42 18.47 14.80
N TYR A 360 -20.38 18.58 13.97
CA TYR A 360 -19.18 19.35 14.27
C TYR A 360 -18.88 20.30 13.12
N SER A 361 -18.55 21.55 13.42
CA SER A 361 -18.01 22.50 12.44
C SER A 361 -16.54 22.78 12.73
N VAL A 362 -15.76 23.02 11.68
CA VAL A 362 -14.33 23.33 11.81
C VAL A 362 -14.03 24.64 11.12
N GLU A 363 -13.42 25.57 11.84
CA GLU A 363 -12.93 26.84 11.34
C GLU A 363 -11.41 26.87 11.36
N VAL A 364 -10.80 27.40 10.30
CA VAL A 364 -9.33 27.51 10.18
C VAL A 364 -8.97 28.96 9.84
N ASN A 365 -8.21 29.59 10.72
CA ASN A 365 -7.74 30.97 10.56
C ASN A 365 -6.21 30.99 10.50
N GLY A 366 -5.62 31.56 9.45
CA GLY A 366 -4.17 31.61 9.31
C GLY A 366 -3.66 31.89 7.90
N SER A 367 -2.34 31.73 7.73
CA SER A 367 -1.61 32.02 6.48
C SER A 367 -1.08 30.77 5.76
N GLY A 368 -1.30 29.57 6.31
CA GLY A 368 -0.82 28.32 5.75
C GLY A 368 -1.93 27.30 5.49
N CYS A 369 -1.54 26.10 5.08
CA CYS A 369 -2.47 24.98 4.91
C CYS A 369 -2.44 24.10 6.17
N VAL A 370 -3.60 23.55 6.53
CA VAL A 370 -3.74 22.54 7.58
C VAL A 370 -4.46 21.34 7.01
N TYR A 371 -3.95 20.15 7.31
CA TYR A 371 -4.60 18.89 7.03
C TYR A 371 -5.43 18.44 8.23
N LEU A 372 -6.69 18.14 7.97
CA LEU A 372 -7.67 17.71 8.97
C LEU A 372 -8.20 16.33 8.59
N GLN A 373 -8.13 15.38 9.51
CA GLN A 373 -8.63 14.02 9.30
C GLN A 373 -9.45 13.55 10.49
N THR A 374 -10.56 12.90 10.22
CA THR A 374 -11.44 12.37 11.26
C THR A 374 -11.54 10.85 11.13
N THR A 375 -11.35 10.13 12.22
CA THR A 375 -11.38 8.66 12.25
C THR A 375 -12.46 8.18 13.21
N LEU A 376 -13.43 7.42 12.67
CA LEU A 376 -14.43 6.68 13.45
C LEU A 376 -14.03 5.20 13.50
N ARG A 377 -13.94 4.63 14.69
CA ARG A 377 -13.74 3.18 14.90
C ARG A 377 -14.88 2.66 15.74
N TYR A 378 -15.48 1.57 15.28
CA TYR A 378 -16.57 0.86 15.97
C TYR A 378 -16.47 -0.62 15.64
N ASN A 379 -16.95 -1.46 16.54
CA ASN A 379 -17.05 -2.88 16.29
C ASN A 379 -18.35 -3.17 15.52
N ILE A 380 -18.23 -4.04 14.52
CA ILE A 380 -19.37 -4.63 13.82
C ILE A 380 -19.34 -6.14 14.01
N HIS A 381 -20.51 -6.77 13.95
CA HIS A 381 -20.55 -8.22 13.75
C HIS A 381 -19.90 -8.56 12.40
N LEU A 382 -19.22 -9.71 12.34
CA LEU A 382 -18.57 -10.20 11.13
C LEU A 382 -19.57 -10.15 9.96
N PRO A 383 -19.28 -9.35 8.91
CA PRO A 383 -20.19 -9.22 7.79
C PRO A 383 -20.28 -10.57 7.06
N LYS A 384 -21.50 -11.00 6.73
CA LYS A 384 -21.74 -12.21 5.91
C LYS A 384 -21.36 -12.02 4.43
N LYS A 385 -20.77 -10.89 4.08
CA LYS A 385 -20.36 -10.59 2.71
C LYS A 385 -18.99 -11.22 2.47
N ALA A 386 -18.90 -11.97 1.40
CA ALA A 386 -17.65 -12.37 0.77
C ALA A 386 -17.70 -11.88 -0.68
N ALA A 387 -16.56 -11.45 -1.19
CA ALA A 387 -16.39 -11.00 -2.56
C ALA A 387 -15.10 -11.63 -3.08
N GLY A 388 -15.14 -12.36 -4.18
CA GLY A 388 -13.92 -12.88 -4.81
C GLY A 388 -13.29 -14.14 -4.19
N PHE A 389 -13.61 -14.53 -2.94
CA PHE A 389 -13.10 -15.76 -2.34
C PHE A 389 -14.18 -16.61 -1.67
N SER A 390 -13.87 -17.90 -1.50
CA SER A 390 -14.51 -18.83 -0.57
C SER A 390 -13.50 -19.23 0.49
N LEU A 391 -13.94 -19.27 1.76
CA LEU A 391 -13.12 -19.66 2.90
C LEU A 391 -13.93 -20.52 3.86
N SER A 392 -13.39 -21.69 4.22
CA SER A 392 -13.94 -22.54 5.27
C SER A 392 -12.86 -22.94 6.26
N VAL A 393 -13.23 -22.98 7.54
CA VAL A 393 -12.35 -23.33 8.64
C VAL A 393 -12.98 -24.48 9.42
N ARG A 394 -12.20 -25.53 9.65
CA ARG A 394 -12.63 -26.72 10.39
C ARG A 394 -11.60 -27.08 11.45
N THR A 395 -12.05 -27.74 12.50
CA THR A 395 -11.17 -28.28 13.55
C THR A 395 -11.08 -29.79 13.42
N GLU A 396 -9.86 -30.33 13.53
CA GLU A 396 -9.57 -31.76 13.47
C GLU A 396 -8.60 -32.17 14.59
N ASN A 397 -8.37 -33.48 14.77
CA ASN A 397 -7.40 -34.03 15.74
C ASN A 397 -7.52 -33.43 17.15
N VAL A 398 -8.76 -33.30 17.63
CA VAL A 398 -9.09 -32.62 18.88
C VAL A 398 -8.69 -33.47 20.10
N SER A 399 -7.88 -32.89 20.97
CA SER A 399 -7.51 -33.41 22.29
C SER A 399 -7.91 -32.39 23.36
N CYS A 400 -8.92 -32.73 24.16
CA CYS A 400 -9.42 -31.90 25.26
C CYS A 400 -9.26 -32.58 26.64
N THR A 401 -8.36 -33.56 26.76
CA THR A 401 -8.21 -34.37 27.98
C THR A 401 -7.60 -33.56 29.12
N GLY A 402 -8.21 -33.58 30.31
CA GLY A 402 -7.80 -32.74 31.46
C GLY A 402 -6.35 -32.92 31.98
N ASN A 403 -5.63 -33.96 31.54
CA ASN A 403 -4.22 -34.17 31.91
C ASN A 403 -3.23 -33.44 30.98
N TYR A 404 -3.66 -32.96 29.81
CA TYR A 404 -2.82 -32.28 28.83
C TYR A 404 -3.48 -30.98 28.37
N PRO A 405 -2.69 -29.95 28.01
CA PRO A 405 -3.25 -28.73 27.44
C PRO A 405 -4.09 -29.07 26.19
N PRO A 406 -5.31 -28.50 26.06
CA PRO A 406 -6.11 -28.65 24.86
C PRO A 406 -5.33 -28.37 23.58
N LYS A 407 -5.45 -29.29 22.61
CA LYS A 407 -4.74 -29.24 21.34
C LYS A 407 -5.65 -29.69 20.21
N PHE A 408 -5.61 -29.01 19.08
CA PHE A 408 -6.36 -29.40 17.88
C PHE A 408 -5.69 -28.84 16.63
N ASP A 409 -6.05 -29.39 15.48
CA ASP A 409 -5.61 -28.90 14.19
C ASP A 409 -6.67 -27.98 13.59
N LEU A 410 -6.22 -26.86 13.02
CA LEU A 410 -7.04 -25.97 12.21
C LEU A 410 -6.81 -26.29 10.74
N VAL A 411 -7.88 -26.72 10.05
CA VAL A 411 -7.89 -26.99 8.62
C VAL A 411 -8.52 -25.80 7.91
N LEU A 412 -7.72 -25.14 7.07
CA LEU A 412 -8.12 -24.00 6.26
C LEU A 412 -8.32 -24.46 4.83
N SER A 413 -9.50 -24.23 4.27
CA SER A 413 -9.78 -24.50 2.86
C SER A 413 -10.28 -23.25 2.17
N ALA A 414 -9.68 -22.91 1.04
CA ALA A 414 -9.97 -21.68 0.31
C ALA A 414 -10.01 -21.91 -1.21
N SER A 415 -10.81 -21.11 -1.91
CA SER A 415 -10.82 -21.05 -3.37
C SER A 415 -11.15 -19.64 -3.84
N TYR A 416 -10.76 -19.31 -5.07
CA TYR A 416 -11.07 -18.04 -5.71
C TYR A 416 -12.42 -18.13 -6.43
N THR A 417 -13.32 -17.21 -6.13
CA THR A 417 -14.68 -17.12 -6.67
C THR A 417 -14.94 -15.81 -7.41
N GLY A 418 -13.90 -15.00 -7.62
CA GLY A 418 -14.00 -13.73 -8.34
C GLY A 418 -14.05 -13.88 -9.86
N ASN A 419 -14.03 -12.76 -10.55
CA ASN A 419 -14.23 -12.69 -12.01
C ASN A 419 -12.99 -13.15 -12.82
N ARG A 420 -11.85 -13.35 -12.17
CA ARG A 420 -10.58 -13.72 -12.79
C ARG A 420 -10.38 -15.24 -12.79
N ASN A 421 -9.49 -15.76 -13.64
CA ASN A 421 -9.15 -17.19 -13.63
C ASN A 421 -8.43 -17.62 -12.34
N VAL A 422 -7.62 -16.72 -11.78
CA VAL A 422 -6.87 -16.87 -10.53
C VAL A 422 -6.78 -15.50 -9.84
N SER A 423 -6.67 -15.50 -8.52
CA SER A 423 -6.37 -14.28 -7.74
C SER A 423 -4.95 -13.76 -7.99
N ASN A 424 -4.63 -12.58 -7.46
CA ASN A 424 -3.25 -12.20 -7.22
C ASN A 424 -2.68 -13.00 -6.01
N MET A 425 -1.56 -12.53 -5.45
CA MET A 425 -1.13 -12.95 -4.12
C MET A 425 -2.29 -12.76 -3.12
N ALA A 426 -2.59 -13.79 -2.35
CA ALA A 426 -3.61 -13.76 -1.32
C ALA A 426 -2.98 -13.98 0.05
N ILE A 427 -3.57 -13.38 1.07
CA ILE A 427 -3.16 -13.58 2.46
C ILE A 427 -4.34 -14.19 3.22
N ILE A 428 -4.09 -15.31 3.90
CA ILE A 428 -4.99 -15.82 4.94
C ILE A 428 -4.46 -15.35 6.29
N ASP A 429 -5.23 -14.47 6.93
CA ASP A 429 -5.00 -13.95 8.27
C ASP A 429 -5.85 -14.70 9.29
N VAL A 430 -5.19 -15.50 10.13
CA VAL A 430 -5.82 -16.26 11.21
C VAL A 430 -5.55 -15.55 12.54
N LYS A 431 -6.60 -15.04 13.18
CA LYS A 431 -6.49 -14.57 14.57
C LYS A 431 -6.47 -15.77 15.52
N MET A 432 -5.54 -15.77 16.47
CA MET A 432 -5.49 -16.81 17.50
C MET A 432 -6.52 -16.58 18.60
N LEU A 433 -7.12 -17.67 19.08
CA LEU A 433 -7.96 -17.65 20.29
C LEU A 433 -7.14 -17.16 21.49
N SER A 434 -7.82 -16.48 22.42
CA SER A 434 -7.20 -16.06 23.68
C SER A 434 -6.65 -17.27 24.45
N GLY A 435 -5.36 -17.23 24.77
CA GLY A 435 -4.67 -18.30 25.50
C GLY A 435 -4.21 -19.48 24.64
N PHE A 436 -4.38 -19.44 23.31
CA PHE A 436 -3.86 -20.44 22.39
C PHE A 436 -2.68 -19.91 21.58
N ILE A 437 -1.73 -20.79 21.29
CA ILE A 437 -0.57 -20.53 20.45
C ILE A 437 -0.45 -21.59 19.36
N PRO A 438 0.08 -21.25 18.17
CA PRO A 438 0.36 -22.25 17.15
C PRO A 438 1.56 -23.11 17.52
N GLU A 439 1.52 -24.38 17.14
CA GLU A 439 2.66 -25.27 17.27
C GLU A 439 3.67 -24.98 16.14
N GLU A 440 4.88 -24.52 16.49
CA GLU A 440 5.90 -24.14 15.51
C GLU A 440 6.29 -25.26 14.54
N SER A 441 6.34 -26.52 15.01
CA SER A 441 6.69 -27.66 14.16
C SER A 441 5.68 -27.88 13.04
N SER A 442 4.39 -27.65 13.31
CA SER A 442 3.33 -27.76 12.30
C SER A 442 3.48 -26.65 11.24
N LEU A 443 3.80 -25.41 11.64
CA LEU A 443 4.03 -24.30 10.72
C LEU A 443 5.29 -24.49 9.87
N LYS A 444 6.36 -25.08 10.44
CA LYS A 444 7.59 -25.39 9.69
C LYS A 444 7.33 -26.40 8.56
N LYS A 445 6.38 -27.33 8.75
CA LYS A 445 5.98 -28.28 7.68
C LYS A 445 5.35 -27.61 6.47
N LEU A 446 4.64 -26.50 6.70
CA LEU A 446 4.04 -25.71 5.62
C LEU A 446 5.07 -24.88 4.82
N ARG A 447 6.35 -24.90 5.20
CA ARG A 447 7.41 -24.14 4.51
C ARG A 447 8.26 -24.97 3.54
N TYR A 448 7.95 -26.27 3.37
CA TYR A 448 8.64 -27.19 2.46
C TYR A 448 8.12 -27.07 1.01
N GLU A 449 8.95 -27.51 0.04
CA GLU A 449 8.88 -27.20 -1.40
C GLU A 449 7.60 -27.60 -2.16
N ASN A 450 6.68 -28.36 -1.56
CA ASN A 450 5.38 -28.73 -2.15
C ASN A 450 4.17 -28.15 -1.39
N SER A 451 4.40 -27.20 -0.49
CA SER A 451 3.34 -26.54 0.24
C SER A 451 2.62 -25.53 -0.66
N VAL A 452 1.31 -25.38 -0.45
CA VAL A 452 0.52 -24.30 -1.05
C VAL A 452 0.88 -22.93 -0.44
N VAL A 453 1.56 -22.94 0.71
CA VAL A 453 1.94 -21.75 1.47
C VAL A 453 3.39 -21.35 1.17
N ASP A 454 3.58 -20.16 0.61
CA ASP A 454 4.90 -19.63 0.26
C ASP A 454 5.65 -19.07 1.47
N ARG A 455 4.91 -18.49 2.42
CA ARG A 455 5.47 -17.87 3.63
C ARG A 455 4.46 -17.87 4.78
N VAL A 456 4.99 -17.98 6.01
CA VAL A 456 4.23 -17.86 7.25
C VAL A 456 4.90 -16.79 8.11
N ASP A 457 4.14 -15.79 8.54
CA ASP A 457 4.58 -14.79 9.52
C ASP A 457 3.62 -14.79 10.73
N ILE A 458 4.17 -14.65 11.94
CA ILE A 458 3.38 -14.55 13.18
C ILE A 458 3.55 -13.13 13.73
N LYS A 459 2.45 -12.40 13.93
CA LYS A 459 2.47 -11.02 14.42
C LYS A 459 1.24 -10.69 15.24
N ASN A 460 1.40 -10.07 16.41
CA ASN A 460 0.29 -9.57 17.24
C ASN A 460 -0.82 -10.61 17.51
N ASN A 461 -0.48 -11.87 17.75
CA ASN A 461 -1.43 -12.98 17.92
C ASN A 461 -2.23 -13.35 16.65
N HIS A 462 -1.72 -12.98 15.48
CA HIS A 462 -2.20 -13.39 14.17
C HIS A 462 -1.14 -14.25 13.46
N ILE A 463 -1.60 -15.18 12.64
CA ILE A 463 -0.77 -15.99 11.74
C ILE A 463 -1.16 -15.64 10.32
N LEU A 464 -0.19 -15.15 9.55
CA LEU A 464 -0.36 -14.72 8.17
C LEU A 464 0.23 -15.77 7.24
N PHE A 465 -0.62 -16.40 6.44
CA PHE A 465 -0.23 -17.35 5.40
C PHE A 465 -0.26 -16.64 4.05
N TYR A 466 0.89 -16.60 3.38
CA TYR A 466 1.04 -15.98 2.07
C TYR A 466 0.91 -17.05 0.99
N LEU A 467 0.08 -16.76 0.00
CA LEU A 467 -0.21 -17.62 -1.14
C LEU A 467 0.08 -16.83 -2.43
N GLN A 468 0.94 -17.34 -3.30
CA GLN A 468 1.30 -16.68 -4.56
C GLN A 468 0.07 -16.42 -5.45
N LYS A 469 -0.87 -17.37 -5.45
CA LYS A 469 -2.18 -17.27 -6.12
C LYS A 469 -3.17 -18.27 -5.54
N VAL A 470 -4.44 -17.98 -5.66
CA VAL A 470 -5.55 -18.90 -5.38
C VAL A 470 -6.34 -19.07 -6.66
N SER A 471 -6.57 -20.32 -7.04
CA SER A 471 -7.36 -20.65 -8.23
C SER A 471 -8.80 -20.98 -7.85
N GLN A 472 -9.66 -21.22 -8.84
CA GLN A 472 -11.00 -21.75 -8.61
C GLN A 472 -10.99 -23.16 -8.01
N LYS A 473 -9.89 -23.91 -8.16
CA LYS A 473 -9.70 -25.19 -7.47
C LYS A 473 -9.40 -24.93 -5.99
N GLU A 474 -10.15 -25.62 -5.12
CA GLU A 474 -9.96 -25.55 -3.68
C GLU A 474 -8.57 -26.03 -3.27
N ILE A 475 -7.94 -25.20 -2.43
CA ILE A 475 -6.70 -25.52 -1.73
C ILE A 475 -7.01 -25.75 -0.26
N SER A 476 -6.29 -26.66 0.38
CA SER A 476 -6.47 -26.97 1.80
C SER A 476 -5.13 -27.26 2.46
N PHE A 477 -4.94 -26.74 3.67
CA PHE A 477 -3.79 -27.03 4.52
C PHE A 477 -4.17 -26.88 5.99
N SER A 478 -3.38 -27.50 6.88
CA SER A 478 -3.65 -27.46 8.32
C SER A 478 -2.40 -27.17 9.15
N PHE A 479 -2.64 -26.67 10.35
CA PHE A 479 -1.62 -26.47 11.38
C PHE A 479 -2.20 -26.71 12.76
N SER A 480 -1.35 -27.08 13.72
CA SER A 480 -1.78 -27.42 15.07
C SER A 480 -1.75 -26.19 15.97
N VAL A 481 -2.71 -26.10 16.88
CA VAL A 481 -2.80 -25.09 17.92
C VAL A 481 -2.95 -25.75 19.28
N GLU A 482 -2.30 -25.17 20.28
CA GLU A 482 -2.32 -25.67 21.66
C GLU A 482 -2.62 -24.55 22.66
N GLN A 483 -3.26 -24.90 23.77
CA GLN A 483 -3.54 -23.96 24.83
C GLN A 483 -2.27 -23.70 25.65
N SER A 484 -1.85 -22.44 25.70
CA SER A 484 -0.75 -21.97 26.54
C SER A 484 -1.25 -21.40 27.87
N LEU A 485 -2.41 -20.75 27.88
CA LEU A 485 -3.02 -20.17 29.08
C LEU A 485 -4.50 -20.57 29.19
N PRO A 486 -4.96 -20.96 30.39
CA PRO A 486 -6.37 -21.25 30.61
C PRO A 486 -7.19 -19.96 30.51
N VAL A 487 -8.22 -19.98 29.66
CA VAL A 487 -9.14 -18.85 29.45
C VAL A 487 -10.57 -19.39 29.50
N SER A 488 -11.40 -18.76 30.31
CA SER A 488 -12.84 -19.05 30.40
C SER A 488 -13.62 -18.22 29.39
N ASP A 489 -14.78 -18.74 28.95
CA ASP A 489 -15.70 -18.06 28.01
C ASP A 489 -15.02 -17.57 26.71
N ILE A 490 -14.26 -18.47 26.07
CA ILE A 490 -13.58 -18.20 24.81
C ILE A 490 -14.63 -17.87 23.73
N LYS A 491 -14.46 -16.71 23.10
CA LYS A 491 -15.30 -16.27 21.98
C LYS A 491 -14.70 -16.71 20.64
N PRO A 492 -15.53 -16.95 19.62
CA PRO A 492 -15.05 -17.20 18.27
C PRO A 492 -14.15 -16.06 17.78
N VAL A 493 -13.16 -16.42 16.96
CA VAL A 493 -12.24 -15.47 16.35
C VAL A 493 -12.30 -15.57 14.82
N PRO A 494 -12.09 -14.45 14.11
CA PRO A 494 -12.16 -14.44 12.66
C PRO A 494 -10.94 -15.08 11.99
N VAL A 495 -11.20 -15.65 10.82
CA VAL A 495 -10.22 -15.95 9.79
C VAL A 495 -10.60 -15.18 8.54
N HIS A 496 -9.64 -14.50 7.96
CA HIS A 496 -9.86 -13.60 6.84
C HIS A 496 -8.93 -13.97 5.69
N ILE A 497 -9.48 -14.18 4.50
CA ILE A 497 -8.69 -14.24 3.26
C ILE A 497 -8.97 -13.00 2.44
N TYR A 498 -7.93 -12.40 1.86
CA TYR A 498 -8.07 -11.25 0.96
C TYR A 498 -7.00 -11.27 -0.13
N ASP A 499 -7.33 -10.69 -1.28
CA ASP A 499 -6.35 -10.36 -2.30
C ASP A 499 -5.46 -9.22 -1.78
N TYR A 500 -4.15 -9.39 -1.90
CA TYR A 500 -3.18 -8.47 -1.33
C TYR A 500 -3.21 -7.07 -1.98
N TYR A 501 -3.60 -6.98 -3.25
CA TYR A 501 -3.60 -5.73 -4.01
C TYR A 501 -5.01 -5.15 -4.17
N GLU A 502 -6.02 -6.02 -4.23
CA GLU A 502 -7.43 -5.65 -4.35
C GLU A 502 -8.17 -6.10 -3.09
N THR A 503 -7.97 -5.39 -1.97
CA THR A 503 -8.53 -5.77 -0.66
C THR A 503 -10.06 -5.83 -0.60
N ASP A 504 -10.75 -5.33 -1.63
CA ASP A 504 -12.20 -5.45 -1.80
C ASP A 504 -12.63 -6.88 -2.19
N GLU A 505 -11.70 -7.71 -2.68
CA GLU A 505 -11.88 -9.14 -2.83
C GLU A 505 -11.40 -9.86 -1.55
N TYR A 506 -12.35 -10.33 -0.75
CA TYR A 506 -12.12 -11.03 0.50
C TYR A 506 -13.19 -12.07 0.84
N ALA A 507 -12.88 -12.98 1.77
CA ALA A 507 -13.86 -13.81 2.45
C ALA A 507 -13.54 -13.94 3.93
N LEU A 508 -14.59 -14.06 4.74
CA LEU A 508 -14.49 -14.17 6.19
C LEU A 508 -15.09 -15.49 6.65
N SER A 509 -14.44 -16.09 7.63
CA SER A 509 -14.92 -17.24 8.38
C SER A 509 -14.60 -17.02 9.86
N GLU A 510 -15.09 -17.88 10.73
CA GLU A 510 -14.77 -17.86 12.15
C GLU A 510 -14.57 -19.28 12.65
N TYR A 511 -13.77 -19.42 13.69
CA TYR A 511 -13.63 -20.69 14.41
C TYR A 511 -13.69 -20.45 15.91
N ASN A 512 -14.04 -21.52 16.62
CA ASN A 512 -14.04 -21.55 18.08
C ASN A 512 -13.25 -22.76 18.59
N THR A 513 -12.91 -22.77 19.87
CA THR A 513 -12.35 -23.96 20.52
C THR A 513 -13.35 -25.11 20.40
N PRO A 514 -12.92 -26.30 19.96
CA PRO A 514 -13.77 -27.50 19.95
C PRO A 514 -13.96 -28.08 21.36
N CYS A 515 -13.18 -27.62 22.35
CA CYS A 515 -13.30 -28.04 23.73
C CYS A 515 -14.37 -27.20 24.45
N SER A 516 -15.48 -27.83 24.82
CA SER A 516 -16.51 -27.20 25.65
C SER A 516 -15.95 -26.84 27.03
N PRO A 517 -16.34 -25.70 27.63
CA PRO A 517 -16.11 -25.50 29.05
C PRO A 517 -16.82 -26.64 29.80
N SER A 518 -16.10 -27.29 30.72
CA SER A 518 -16.71 -28.22 31.66
C SER A 518 -17.84 -27.49 32.36
N SER A 519 -19.09 -27.90 32.08
CA SER A 519 -20.27 -27.47 32.80
C SER A 519 -20.13 -27.96 34.24
N ASN A 520 -19.62 -27.09 35.11
CA ASN A 520 -19.71 -27.27 36.56
C ASN A 520 -21.06 -26.73 37.04
#